data_AF-A0A1W9MD93-F1
#
_entry.id   AF-A0A1W9MD93-F1
#
_cell.length_a   1.000
_cell.length_b   1.000
_cell.length_c   1.000
_cell.angle_alpha   90.00
_cell.angle_beta   90.00
_cell.angle_gamma   90.00
#
_symmetry.space_group_name_H-M   'P 1'
#
loop_
_entity.id
_entity.type
_entity.pdbx_description
1 polymer ?
#
loop_
_entity_poly.entity_id
_entity_poly.type
_entity_poly.pdbx_seq_one_letter_code
_entity_poly.pdbx_strand_id
1 'polypeptide(L)'
;MDFFEKARRVFSFCIKAITMDVLCFRRKSSPRAAARREVMTVSLTVTLFLGSALLFGLAACGPPRGDAEAGRRWYVMAQCDSCHGEDGHGGRGRPPALAGLRIGYGQFRGKIRQAGEGIMPSTGPEILTEQQLADMYLFLQRETSAAAGGR
;
A
#
# COMPACT_ATOMS: atom_id res chain seq x y z
N MET A 1 -18.42 0.54 7.66
CA MET A 1 -17.70 1.64 8.34
C MET A 1 -17.30 1.26 9.78
N ASP A 2 -17.27 -0.03 10.09
CA ASP A 2 -17.14 -0.58 11.46
C ASP A 2 -15.71 -0.68 11.99
N PHE A 3 -14.71 -0.58 11.12
CA PHE A 3 -13.31 -0.75 11.53
C PHE A 3 -12.79 0.47 12.32
N PHE A 4 -13.24 1.67 11.94
CA PHE A 4 -12.77 2.93 12.53
C PHE A 4 -13.27 3.13 13.97
N GLU A 5 -14.46 2.63 14.28
CA GLU A 5 -15.04 2.76 15.63
C GLU A 5 -14.47 1.75 16.62
N LYS A 6 -14.09 0.55 16.14
CA LYS A 6 -13.41 -0.47 16.95
C LYS A 6 -12.03 0.01 17.41
N ALA A 7 -11.30 0.73 16.56
CA ALA A 7 -10.00 1.32 16.89
C ALA A 7 -10.09 2.43 17.95
N ARG A 8 -11.11 3.31 17.90
CA ARG A 8 -11.32 4.36 18.94
C ARG A 8 -11.62 3.78 20.31
N ARG A 9 -12.33 2.64 20.38
CA ARG A 9 -12.71 2.01 21.67
C ARG A 9 -11.50 1.37 22.37
N VAL A 10 -10.59 0.75 21.62
CA VAL A 10 -9.33 0.21 22.17
C VAL A 10 -8.42 1.34 22.66
N PHE A 11 -8.32 2.44 21.90
CA PHE A 11 -7.49 3.59 22.27
C PHE A 11 -8.00 4.30 23.53
N SER A 12 -9.32 4.40 23.71
CA SER A 12 -9.93 5.00 24.90
C SER A 12 -9.76 4.13 26.17
N PHE A 13 -9.70 2.81 26.02
CA PHE A 13 -9.50 1.89 27.15
C PHE A 13 -8.06 1.92 27.67
N CYS A 14 -7.06 2.04 26.77
CA CYS A 14 -5.65 2.16 27.16
C CYS A 14 -5.35 3.47 27.90
N ILE A 15 -5.97 4.60 27.52
CA ILE A 15 -5.77 5.90 28.21
C ILE A 15 -6.33 5.87 29.64
N LYS A 16 -7.45 5.19 29.88
CA LYS A 16 -8.07 5.08 31.21
C LYS A 16 -7.30 4.15 32.16
N ALA A 17 -6.67 3.09 31.65
CA ALA A 17 -5.85 2.20 32.47
C ALA A 17 -4.62 2.90 33.05
N ILE A 18 -4.00 3.81 32.29
CA ILE A 18 -2.79 4.55 32.72
C ILE A 18 -3.07 5.54 33.86
N THR A 19 -4.32 6.02 34.01
CA THR A 19 -4.66 7.04 35.01
C THR A 19 -5.02 6.49 36.39
N MET A 20 -5.37 5.20 36.52
CA MET A 20 -5.79 4.61 37.80
C MET A 20 -4.65 4.01 38.64
N ASP A 21 -3.52 3.64 38.04
CA ASP A 21 -2.35 3.12 38.78
C ASP A 21 -1.55 4.21 39.50
N VAL A 22 -1.62 5.47 39.04
CA VAL A 22 -0.84 6.58 39.60
C VAL A 22 -1.35 7.02 40.98
N LEU A 23 -2.61 6.74 41.32
CA LEU A 23 -3.23 7.27 42.54
C LEU A 23 -3.03 6.40 43.79
N CYS A 24 -2.64 5.14 43.66
CA CYS A 24 -2.52 4.22 44.82
C CYS A 24 -1.08 4.13 45.37
N PHE A 25 -0.06 4.50 44.60
CA PHE A 25 1.36 4.48 45.03
C PHE A 25 1.75 5.72 45.88
N ARG A 26 0.79 6.34 46.58
CA ARG A 26 1.00 7.55 47.39
C ARG A 26 1.17 7.25 48.88
N ARG A 27 1.74 6.10 49.23
CA ARG A 27 2.07 5.79 50.62
C ARG A 27 3.37 5.01 50.69
N LYS A 28 4.47 5.75 50.91
CA LYS A 28 5.80 5.29 51.37
C LYS A 28 6.85 5.04 50.27
N SER A 29 7.40 6.12 49.71
CA SER A 29 8.73 6.07 49.09
C SER A 29 9.56 7.30 49.44
N SER A 30 10.79 7.06 49.91
CA SER A 30 11.76 8.05 50.36
C SER A 30 12.21 9.01 49.23
N PRO A 31 12.62 10.25 49.55
CA PRO A 31 12.87 11.32 48.57
C PRO A 31 13.99 11.01 47.55
N ARG A 32 14.90 10.07 47.86
CA ARG A 32 15.98 9.65 46.96
C ARG A 32 15.55 8.59 45.92
N ALA A 33 14.47 7.86 46.17
CA ALA A 33 13.93 6.85 45.24
C ALA A 33 12.99 7.45 44.19
N ALA A 34 12.38 8.61 44.47
CA ALA A 34 11.51 9.33 43.54
C ALA A 34 12.28 9.87 42.33
N ALA A 35 13.41 10.57 42.55
CA ALA A 35 14.20 11.16 41.46
C ALA A 35 14.79 10.13 40.49
N ARG A 36 15.20 8.94 40.97
CA ARG A 36 15.67 7.86 40.10
C ARG A 36 14.57 7.18 39.29
N ARG A 37 13.33 7.20 39.79
CA ARG A 37 12.17 6.60 39.11
C ARG A 37 11.65 7.48 37.98
N GLU A 38 11.58 8.79 38.20
CA GLU A 38 11.17 9.77 37.17
C GLU A 38 12.10 9.79 35.95
N VAL A 39 13.42 9.73 36.16
CA VAL A 39 14.40 9.70 35.05
C VAL A 39 14.30 8.39 34.26
N MET A 40 13.96 7.29 34.93
CA MET A 40 13.83 5.96 34.30
C MET A 40 12.53 5.81 33.49
N THR A 41 11.41 6.39 33.96
CA THR A 41 10.14 6.43 33.20
C THR A 41 10.22 7.37 32.00
N VAL A 42 10.88 8.53 32.13
CA VAL A 42 11.08 9.46 30.99
C VAL A 42 11.98 8.83 29.92
N SER A 43 13.04 8.12 30.31
CA SER A 43 13.92 7.45 29.34
C SER A 43 13.22 6.30 28.59
N LEU A 44 12.34 5.56 29.27
CA LEU A 44 11.57 4.46 28.66
C LEU A 44 10.50 4.95 27.68
N THR A 45 9.80 6.06 27.97
CA THR A 45 8.78 6.61 27.07
C THR A 45 9.41 7.27 25.84
N VAL A 46 10.54 7.95 25.99
CA VAL A 46 11.29 8.54 24.87
C VAL A 46 11.81 7.46 23.93
N THR A 47 12.36 6.36 24.45
CA THR A 47 12.84 5.23 23.62
C THR A 47 11.69 4.51 22.91
N LEU A 48 10.54 4.30 23.57
CA LEU A 48 9.34 3.75 22.94
C LEU A 48 8.78 4.66 21.83
N PHE A 49 8.71 5.98 22.05
CA PHE A 49 8.26 6.94 21.04
C PHE A 49 9.21 7.00 19.83
N LEU A 50 10.53 7.12 20.07
CA LEU A 50 11.50 7.15 18.96
C LEU A 50 11.54 5.82 18.19
N GLY A 51 11.48 4.68 18.88
CA GLY A 51 11.44 3.36 18.23
C GLY A 51 10.17 3.15 17.40
N SER A 52 9.01 3.60 17.89
CA SER A 52 7.75 3.49 17.16
C SER A 52 7.68 4.38 15.90
N ALA A 53 8.27 5.57 15.93
CA ALA A 53 8.35 6.46 14.77
C ALA A 53 9.22 5.86 13.65
N LEU A 54 10.31 5.17 14.02
CA LEU A 54 11.19 4.51 13.06
C LEU A 54 10.50 3.33 12.35
N LEU A 55 9.65 2.57 13.06
CA LEU A 55 8.87 1.47 12.49
C LEU A 55 7.76 1.96 11.54
N PHE A 56 7.15 3.12 11.81
CA PHE A 56 6.11 3.69 10.95
C PHE A 56 6.66 4.26 9.63
N GLY A 57 7.88 4.77 9.60
CA GLY A 57 8.48 5.37 8.40
C GLY A 57 8.80 4.37 7.28
N LEU A 58 9.02 3.09 7.60
CA LEU A 58 9.44 2.07 6.64
C LEU A 58 8.30 1.54 5.75
N ALA A 59 7.03 1.77 6.10
CA ALA A 59 5.88 1.19 5.41
C ALA A 59 5.38 2.00 4.19
N ALA A 60 5.96 3.17 3.90
CA ALA A 60 5.42 4.13 2.94
C ALA A 60 5.99 4.01 1.51
N CYS A 61 6.99 3.17 1.26
CA CYS A 61 7.64 3.06 -0.06
C CYS A 61 7.25 1.75 -0.76
N GLY A 62 6.12 1.75 -1.46
CA GLY A 62 5.67 0.65 -2.31
C GLY A 62 4.66 1.16 -3.34
N PRO A 63 4.52 0.50 -4.50
CA PRO A 63 3.47 0.85 -5.45
C PRO A 63 2.11 0.77 -4.75
N PRO A 64 1.13 1.60 -5.18
CA PRO A 64 -0.22 1.50 -4.64
C PRO A 64 -0.73 0.06 -4.77
N ARG A 65 -1.44 -0.42 -3.74
CA ARG A 65 -2.06 -1.75 -3.78
C ARG A 65 -3.08 -1.76 -4.91
N GLY A 66 -2.88 -2.61 -5.90
CA GLY A 66 -3.78 -2.73 -7.04
C GLY A 66 -5.00 -3.63 -6.77
N ASP A 67 -6.05 -3.44 -7.56
CA ASP A 67 -7.21 -4.31 -7.70
C ASP A 67 -7.30 -4.84 -9.15
N ALA A 68 -7.24 -6.16 -9.32
CA ALA A 68 -7.26 -6.80 -10.64
C ALA A 68 -8.62 -6.67 -11.36
N GLU A 69 -9.74 -6.66 -10.63
CA GLU A 69 -11.06 -6.51 -11.25
C GLU A 69 -11.30 -5.08 -11.74
N ALA A 70 -10.85 -4.09 -10.95
CA ALA A 70 -10.75 -2.71 -11.42
C ALA A 70 -9.79 -2.60 -12.62
N GLY A 71 -8.65 -3.30 -12.55
CA GLY A 71 -7.63 -3.31 -13.61
C GLY A 71 -8.16 -3.74 -14.97
N ARG A 72 -8.93 -4.84 -15.02
CA ARG A 72 -9.58 -5.32 -16.25
C ARG A 72 -10.53 -4.25 -16.83
N ARG A 73 -11.32 -3.59 -15.97
CA ARG A 73 -12.24 -2.52 -16.41
C ARG A 73 -11.47 -1.34 -17.00
N TRP A 74 -10.43 -0.87 -16.32
CA TRP A 74 -9.63 0.25 -16.81
C TRP A 74 -8.92 -0.10 -18.11
N TYR A 75 -8.41 -1.32 -18.24
CA TYR A 75 -7.74 -1.81 -19.43
C TYR A 75 -8.62 -1.72 -20.69
N VAL A 76 -9.90 -2.11 -20.57
CA VAL A 76 -10.89 -1.99 -21.65
C VAL A 76 -11.33 -0.53 -21.86
N MET A 77 -11.57 0.22 -20.79
CA MET A 77 -11.97 1.63 -20.89
C MET A 77 -10.90 2.51 -21.55
N ALA A 78 -9.63 2.18 -21.32
CA ALA A 78 -8.48 2.83 -21.97
C ALA A 78 -8.18 2.25 -23.36
N GLN A 79 -9.03 1.34 -23.87
CA GLN A 79 -8.93 0.71 -25.18
C GLN A 79 -7.61 -0.03 -25.42
N CYS A 80 -6.94 -0.50 -24.36
CA CYS A 80 -5.68 -1.23 -24.47
C CYS A 80 -5.90 -2.62 -25.10
N ASP A 81 -7.09 -3.19 -24.89
CA ASP A 81 -7.58 -4.45 -25.47
C ASP A 81 -7.64 -4.41 -27.01
N SER A 82 -7.91 -3.23 -27.60
CA SER A 82 -8.04 -3.08 -29.06
C SER A 82 -6.80 -3.56 -29.82
N CYS A 83 -5.62 -3.36 -29.22
CA CYS A 83 -4.34 -3.79 -29.76
C CYS A 83 -3.80 -5.03 -29.03
N HIS A 84 -3.86 -5.07 -27.69
CA HIS A 84 -3.23 -6.12 -26.90
C HIS A 84 -4.12 -7.33 -26.60
N GLY A 85 -5.38 -7.33 -27.08
CA GLY A 85 -6.37 -8.38 -26.82
C GLY A 85 -7.02 -8.24 -25.45
N GLU A 86 -8.24 -8.76 -25.25
CA GLU A 86 -9.02 -8.58 -24.01
C GLU A 86 -8.29 -9.05 -22.74
N ASP A 87 -7.55 -10.15 -22.83
CA ASP A 87 -6.77 -10.72 -21.73
C ASP A 87 -5.26 -10.40 -21.83
N GLY A 88 -4.87 -9.52 -22.75
CA GLY A 88 -3.47 -9.15 -22.93
C GLY A 88 -2.61 -10.21 -23.64
N HIS A 89 -3.18 -11.26 -24.24
CA HIS A 89 -2.40 -12.28 -24.96
C HIS A 89 -1.85 -11.81 -26.33
N GLY A 90 -2.09 -10.56 -26.71
CA GLY A 90 -1.73 -9.98 -28.01
C GLY A 90 -2.93 -9.88 -28.93
N GLY A 91 -2.91 -8.90 -29.83
CA GLY A 91 -4.01 -8.62 -30.76
C GLY A 91 -3.52 -8.08 -32.10
N ARG A 92 -4.37 -7.29 -32.77
CA ARG A 92 -4.10 -6.81 -34.14
C ARG A 92 -2.93 -5.81 -34.13
N GLY A 93 -2.03 -5.91 -35.10
CA GLY A 93 -0.82 -5.07 -35.18
C GLY A 93 0.44 -5.68 -34.54
N ARG A 94 0.36 -6.95 -34.10
CA ARG A 94 1.49 -7.71 -33.52
C ARG A 94 2.16 -7.03 -32.30
N PRO A 95 1.40 -6.43 -31.36
CA PRO A 95 2.00 -5.91 -30.14
C PRO A 95 2.48 -7.05 -29.23
N PRO A 96 3.35 -6.75 -28.24
CA PRO A 96 3.76 -7.75 -27.27
C PRO A 96 2.57 -8.25 -26.44
N ALA A 97 2.60 -9.53 -26.10
CA ALA A 97 1.70 -10.08 -25.10
C ALA A 97 2.01 -9.46 -23.73
N LEU A 98 0.96 -8.96 -23.09
CA LEU A 98 0.95 -8.38 -21.76
C LEU A 98 0.51 -9.39 -20.70
N ALA A 99 -0.19 -10.47 -21.07
CA ALA A 99 -0.56 -11.53 -20.13
C ALA A 99 0.69 -12.06 -19.44
N GLY A 100 0.69 -12.02 -18.11
CA GLY A 100 1.81 -12.44 -17.29
C GLY A 100 3.03 -11.57 -17.38
N LEU A 101 2.82 -10.25 -17.30
CA LEU A 101 3.92 -9.29 -17.20
C LEU A 101 5.02 -9.80 -16.27
N ARG A 102 6.22 -9.98 -16.82
CA ARG A 102 7.44 -10.31 -16.08
C ARG A 102 8.29 -9.09 -15.75
N ILE A 103 7.86 -7.92 -16.24
CA ILE A 103 8.50 -6.63 -15.99
C ILE A 103 7.96 -6.02 -14.70
N GLY A 104 8.77 -5.25 -13.98
CA GLY A 104 8.32 -4.55 -12.79
C GLY A 104 7.39 -3.36 -13.11
N TYR A 105 6.57 -2.97 -12.12
CA TYR A 105 5.60 -1.86 -12.23
C TYR A 105 6.21 -0.58 -12.79
N GLY A 106 7.41 -0.19 -12.35
CA GLY A 106 8.06 1.04 -12.83
C GLY A 106 8.36 1.01 -14.34
N GLN A 107 8.77 -0.15 -14.87
CA GLN A 107 9.02 -0.32 -16.30
C GLN A 107 7.70 -0.35 -17.09
N PHE A 108 6.68 -1.02 -16.56
CA PHE A 108 5.33 -1.02 -17.14
C PHE A 108 4.76 0.40 -17.24
N ARG A 109 4.80 1.16 -16.13
CA ARG A 109 4.40 2.57 -16.10
C ARG A 109 5.20 3.38 -17.12
N GLY A 110 6.52 3.23 -17.14
CA GLY A 110 7.40 3.95 -18.09
C GLY A 110 6.98 3.75 -19.54
N LYS A 111 6.69 2.50 -19.95
CA LYS A 111 6.24 2.19 -21.32
C LYS A 111 4.94 2.90 -21.69
N ILE A 112 3.99 3.03 -20.75
CA ILE A 112 2.70 3.69 -21.00
C ILE A 112 2.83 5.23 -21.04
N ARG A 113 3.69 5.79 -20.18
CA ARG A 113 3.92 7.25 -20.10
C ARG A 113 4.83 7.79 -21.21
N GLN A 114 5.60 6.94 -21.88
CA GLN A 114 6.65 7.32 -22.82
C GLN A 114 6.46 6.69 -24.21
N ALA A 115 5.27 6.18 -24.53
CA ALA A 115 5.00 5.43 -25.75
C ALA A 115 5.11 6.23 -27.07
N GLY A 116 5.48 7.52 -27.01
CA GLY A 116 5.29 8.54 -28.06
C GLY A 116 6.00 8.37 -29.40
N GLU A 117 6.70 7.25 -29.64
CA GLU A 117 7.43 6.99 -30.89
C GLU A 117 6.76 5.93 -31.79
N GLY A 118 5.59 5.38 -31.40
CA GLY A 118 4.93 4.29 -32.13
C GLY A 118 3.40 4.39 -32.21
N ILE A 119 2.78 3.27 -32.59
CA ILE A 119 1.31 3.13 -32.69
C ILE A 119 0.65 3.16 -31.30
N MET A 120 1.39 2.86 -30.25
CA MET A 120 0.91 2.89 -28.87
C MET A 120 0.82 4.35 -28.38
N PRO A 121 -0.36 4.86 -28.01
CA PRO A 121 -0.49 6.23 -27.53
C PRO A 121 0.20 6.42 -26.19
N SER A 122 0.86 7.55 -26.01
CA SER A 122 1.37 7.97 -24.70
C SER A 122 0.24 8.56 -23.85
N THR A 123 0.12 8.13 -22.60
CA THR A 123 -0.94 8.62 -21.69
C THR A 123 -0.35 9.27 -20.44
N GLY A 124 -0.75 10.52 -20.17
CA GLY A 124 -0.35 11.25 -18.97
C GLY A 124 -1.17 10.85 -17.72
N PRO A 125 -0.73 11.26 -16.51
CA PRO A 125 -1.45 11.03 -15.26
C PRO A 125 -2.89 11.60 -15.24
N GLU A 126 -3.21 12.49 -16.17
CA GLU A 126 -4.51 13.12 -16.40
C GLU A 126 -5.51 12.16 -17.06
N ILE A 127 -5.01 11.21 -17.86
CA ILE A 127 -5.83 10.20 -18.55
C ILE A 127 -5.90 8.92 -17.72
N LEU A 128 -4.75 8.46 -17.22
CA LEU A 128 -4.64 7.27 -16.39
C LEU A 128 -3.91 7.63 -15.11
N THR A 129 -4.57 7.53 -13.97
CA THR A 129 -3.95 7.74 -12.65
C THR A 129 -2.98 6.61 -12.29
N GLU A 130 -2.12 6.85 -11.30
CA GLU A 130 -1.20 5.82 -10.78
C GLU A 130 -1.93 4.61 -10.19
N GLN A 131 -3.09 4.83 -9.55
CA GLN A 131 -3.90 3.73 -9.02
C GLN A 131 -4.44 2.85 -10.16
N GLN A 132 -4.99 3.47 -11.21
CA GLN A 132 -5.51 2.74 -12.37
C GLN A 132 -4.42 1.92 -13.06
N LEU A 133 -3.20 2.47 -13.20
CA LEU A 133 -2.07 1.72 -13.74
C LEU A 133 -1.66 0.55 -12.84
N ALA A 134 -1.66 0.71 -11.52
CA ALA A 134 -1.36 -0.38 -10.59
C ALA A 134 -2.43 -1.48 -10.64
N ASP A 135 -3.70 -1.10 -10.76
CA ASP A 135 -4.83 -2.02 -10.96
C ASP A 135 -4.64 -2.84 -12.25
N MET A 136 -4.38 -2.17 -13.39
CA MET A 136 -4.11 -2.83 -14.67
C MET A 136 -2.89 -3.76 -14.61
N TYR A 137 -1.81 -3.31 -13.96
CA TYR A 137 -0.59 -4.10 -13.80
C TYR A 137 -0.83 -5.39 -13.01
N LEU A 138 -1.69 -5.34 -11.99
CA LEU A 138 -2.06 -6.52 -11.20
C LEU A 138 -2.96 -7.47 -12.00
N PHE A 139 -3.92 -6.93 -12.75
CA PHE A 139 -4.74 -7.69 -13.70
C PHE A 139 -3.86 -8.49 -14.66
N LEU A 140 -2.99 -7.81 -15.41
CA LEU A 140 -2.15 -8.45 -16.43
C LEU A 140 -1.18 -9.49 -15.86
N GLN A 141 -0.64 -9.30 -14.65
CA GLN A 141 0.18 -10.33 -14.00
C GLN A 141 -0.61 -11.61 -13.66
N ARG A 142 -1.92 -11.47 -13.35
CA ARG A 142 -2.77 -12.62 -12.99
C ARG A 142 -3.21 -13.40 -14.22
N GLU A 143 -3.30 -12.78 -15.39
CA GLU A 143 -3.79 -13.45 -16.62
C GLU A 143 -2.92 -14.64 -17.09
N THR A 144 -1.62 -14.73 -16.75
CA THR A 144 -0.87 -16.00 -16.94
C THR A 144 -0.97 -16.98 -15.79
N SER A 145 -1.28 -16.50 -14.58
CA SER A 145 -1.48 -17.37 -13.43
C SER A 145 -2.84 -18.09 -13.52
N ALA A 146 -3.83 -17.46 -14.16
CA ALA A 146 -5.12 -18.07 -14.48
C ALA A 146 -5.04 -19.06 -15.66
N ALA A 147 -4.24 -18.76 -16.69
CA ALA A 147 -4.04 -19.65 -17.84
C ALA A 147 -3.23 -20.93 -17.53
N ALA A 148 -2.47 -20.96 -16.43
CA ALA A 148 -1.72 -22.15 -16.00
C ALA A 148 -2.59 -23.22 -15.30
N GLY A 149 -3.91 -23.02 -15.18
CA GLY A 149 -4.79 -23.90 -14.41
C GLY A 149 -6.18 -24.16 -14.98
N GLY A 150 -6.41 -24.01 -16.29
CA GLY A 150 -7.78 -24.11 -16.83
C GLY A 150 -7.93 -24.52 -18.29
N ARG A 151 -8.13 -25.83 -18.48
CA ARG A 151 -8.74 -26.56 -19.61
C ARG A 151 -7.93 -26.76 -20.88
#